data_AF-A0A534TZX2-F1
#
_entry.id   AF-A0A534TZX2-F1
#
_cell.length_a   1.000
_cell.length_b   1.000
_cell.length_c   1.000
_cell.angle_alpha   90.00
_cell.angle_beta   90.00
_cell.angle_gamma   90.00
#
_symmetry.space_group_name_H-M   'P 1'
#
loop_
_entity.id
_entity.type
_entity.pdbx_description
1 polymer ?
#
loop_
_entity_poly.entity_id
_entity_poly.type
_entity_poly.pdbx_seq_one_letter_code
_entity_poly.pdbx_strand_id
1 'polypeptide(L)' 'MPVQITVRDIPERVRDELAARAAREGKSMQEYLKAELERLAARPSIHAWLERVRERKRASGRRVTSKQILAQRDADHR' A
#
# COMPACT_ATOMS: atom_id res chain seq x y z
N MET A 1 -14.48 -10.92 11.94
CA MET A 1 -14.22 -12.37 11.97
C MET A 1 -12.71 -12.57 12.08
N PRO A 2 -12.20 -13.45 12.96
CA PRO A 2 -10.77 -13.74 13.01
C PRO A 2 -10.32 -14.44 11.73
N VAL A 3 -9.20 -14.00 11.15
CA VAL A 3 -8.58 -14.61 9.98
C VAL A 3 -7.25 -15.21 10.42
N GLN A 4 -7.10 -16.52 10.27
CA GLN A 4 -5.86 -17.22 10.58
C GLN A 4 -5.04 -17.42 9.31
N ILE A 5 -3.77 -16.98 9.34
CA ILE A 5 -2.83 -17.11 8.22
C ILE A 5 -1.70 -18.03 8.67
N THR A 6 -1.41 -19.07 7.89
CA THR A 6 -0.28 -19.99 8.12
C THR A 6 0.68 -19.88 6.94
N VAL A 7 1.93 -19.51 7.23
CA VAL A 7 3.00 -19.41 6.22
C VAL A 7 3.90 -20.64 6.37
N ARG A 8 4.04 -21.41 5.29
CA ARG A 8 4.81 -22.66 5.27
C ARG A 8 6.21 -22.43 4.68
N ASP A 9 7.09 -23.40 4.89
CA ASP A 9 8.42 -23.47 4.27
C ASP A 9 9.31 -22.24 4.54
N ILE A 10 9.21 -21.68 5.76
CA ILE A 10 10.10 -20.61 6.21
C ILE A 10 11.41 -21.23 6.69
N PRO A 11 12.57 -20.84 6.12
CA PRO A 11 13.86 -21.27 6.64
C PRO A 11 14.04 -20.86 8.10
N GLU A 12 14.59 -21.74 8.94
CA GLU A 12 14.73 -21.49 10.38
C GLU A 12 15.45 -20.18 10.69
N ARG A 13 16.51 -19.87 9.93
CA ARG A 13 17.23 -18.59 10.03
C ARG A 13 16.32 -17.36 9.92
N VAL A 14 15.31 -17.41 9.05
CA VAL A 14 14.38 -16.30 8.82
C VAL A 14 13.40 -16.20 9.98
N ARG A 15 12.89 -17.34 10.45
CA ARG A 15 12.03 -17.40 11.65
C ARG A 15 12.75 -16.80 12.85
N ASP A 16 14.00 -17.19 13.08
CA ASP A 16 14.79 -16.80 14.24
C ASP A 16 15.16 -15.31 14.19
N GLU A 17 15.50 -14.78 13.02
CA GLU A 17 15.68 -13.35 12.83
C GLU A 17 14.40 -12.55 13.13
N LEU A 18 13.25 -13.01 12.66
CA LEU A 18 11.97 -12.36 12.91
C LEU A 18 11.59 -12.41 14.40
N ALA A 19 11.84 -13.54 15.07
CA ALA A 19 11.64 -13.67 16.51
C ALA A 19 12.58 -12.73 17.29
N ALA A 20 13.84 -12.62 16.88
CA ALA A 20 14.80 -11.68 17.47
C ALA A 20 14.40 -10.21 17.25
N ARG A 21 13.83 -9.87 16.09
CA ARG A 21 13.26 -8.53 15.83
C ARG A 21 12.06 -8.25 16.73
N ALA A 22 11.14 -9.21 16.84
CA ALA A 22 9.98 -9.10 17.71
C ALA A 22 10.38 -8.89 19.17
N ALA A 23 11.33 -9.69 19.68
CA ALA A 23 11.87 -9.58 21.03
C ALA A 23 12.53 -8.21 21.29
N ARG A 24 13.29 -7.68 20.33
CA ARG A 24 13.89 -6.33 20.44
C ARG A 24 12.85 -5.21 20.52
N GLU A 25 11.68 -5.40 19.91
CA GLU A 25 10.56 -4.46 19.99
C GLU A 25 9.64 -4.73 21.19
N GLY A 26 9.94 -5.74 22.03
CA GLY A 26 9.10 -6.12 23.16
C GLY A 26 7.75 -6.71 22.75
N LYS A 27 7.65 -7.25 21.54
CA LYS A 27 6.40 -7.79 20.96
C LYS A 27 6.47 -9.31 20.86
N SER A 28 5.32 -9.96 20.94
CA SER A 28 5.23 -11.36 20.53
C SER A 28 5.47 -11.50 19.01
N MET A 29 5.88 -12.70 18.57
CA MET A 29 6.08 -12.99 17.15
C MET A 29 4.82 -12.73 16.31
N GLN A 30 3.64 -13.09 16.84
CA GLN A 30 2.37 -12.86 16.15
C GLN A 30 2.04 -11.37 16.02
N GLU A 31 2.24 -10.57 17.07
CA GLU A 31 2.01 -9.13 17.03
C GLU A 31 2.98 -8.42 16.09
N TYR A 32 4.24 -8.82 16.09
CA TYR A 32 5.26 -8.31 15.19
C TYR A 32 4.89 -8.59 13.72
N LEU A 33 4.52 -9.83 13.40
CA LEU A 33 4.10 -10.21 12.05
C LEU A 33 2.82 -9.50 11.62
N LYS A 34 1.85 -9.33 12.53
CA LYS A 34 0.62 -8.57 12.25
C LYS A 34 0.97 -7.13 11.85
N ALA A 35 1.79 -6.44 12.64
CA ALA A 35 2.18 -5.06 12.36
C ALA A 35 2.94 -4.94 11.02
N GLU A 36 3.79 -5.92 10.70
CA GLU A 36 4.50 -5.97 9.41
C GLU A 36 3.56 -6.20 8.23
N LEU A 37 2.56 -7.08 8.38
CA LEU A 37 1.51 -7.29 7.36
C LEU A 37 0.66 -6.04 7.15
N GLU A 38 0.29 -5.34 8.23
CA GLU A 38 -0.43 -4.07 8.17
C GLU A 38 0.41 -2.99 7.48
N ARG A 39 1.71 -2.90 7.80
CA ARG A 39 2.64 -1.98 7.14
C ARG A 39 2.78 -2.27 5.64
N LEU A 40 2.84 -3.56 5.28
CA LEU A 40 2.89 -4.00 3.90
C LEU A 40 1.60 -3.64 3.14
N ALA A 41 0.44 -3.84 3.77
CA ALA A 41 -0.86 -3.50 3.19
C ALA A 41 -1.08 -1.99 3.08
N ALA A 42 -0.58 -1.22 4.05
CA ALA A 42 -0.70 0.24 4.09
C ALA A 42 0.08 0.93 2.96
N ARG A 43 1.09 0.26 2.39
CA ARG A 43 1.90 0.78 1.29
C ARG A 43 1.52 0.08 -0.02
N PRO A 44 0.47 0.54 -0.71
CA PRO A 44 0.09 -0.08 -1.98
C PRO A 44 1.25 0.02 -2.96
N SER A 45 1.53 -1.08 -3.65
CA SER A 45 2.51 -1.06 -4.74
C SER A 45 2.16 0.05 -5.72
N ILE A 46 3.15 0.69 -6.33
CA ILE A 46 2.95 1.73 -7.35
C ILE A 46 1.97 1.24 -8.42
N HIS A 47 2.02 -0.05 -8.77
CA HIS A 47 1.06 -0.70 -9.67
C HIS A 47 -0.37 -0.71 -9.13
N ALA A 48 -0.60 -1.14 -7.89
CA ALA A 48 -1.93 -1.13 -7.28
C ALA A 48 -2.49 0.29 -7.08
N TRP A 49 -1.61 1.26 -6.87
CA TRP A 49 -1.99 2.68 -6.85
C TRP A 49 -2.34 3.19 -8.25
N LEU A 50 -1.52 2.88 -9.26
CA LEU A 50 -1.77 3.25 -10.67
C LEU A 50 -3.08 2.65 -11.18
N GLU A 51 -3.39 1.40 -10.85
CA GLU A 51 -4.67 0.78 -11.21
C GLU A 51 -5.85 1.50 -10.54
N ARG A 52 -5.75 1.83 -9.24
CA ARG A 52 -6.77 2.65 -8.57
C ARG A 52 -6.94 4.03 -9.21
N VAL A 53 -5.85 4.68 -9.60
CA VAL A 53 -5.91 5.99 -10.31
C VAL A 53 -6.59 5.82 -11.67
N ARG A 54 -6.27 4.76 -12.41
CA ARG A 54 -6.89 4.44 -13.71
C ARG A 54 -8.38 4.16 -13.56
N GLU A 55 -8.79 3.36 -12.58
CA GLU A 55 -10.19 3.09 -12.25
C GLU A 55 -10.94 4.37 -11.87
N ARG A 56 -10.37 5.19 -10.98
CA ARG A 56 -10.98 6.46 -10.56
C ARG A 56 -11.12 7.44 -11.74
N LYS A 57 -10.12 7.50 -12.63
CA LYS A 57 -10.15 8.33 -13.84
C LYS A 57 -11.20 7.85 -14.84
N ARG A 58 -11.44 6.53 -14.94
CA ARG A 58 -12.52 5.97 -15.76
C ARG A 58 -13.90 6.27 -15.15
N ALA A 59 -14.02 6.12 -13.83
CA ALA A 59 -15.27 6.34 -13.10
C ALA A 59 -15.71 7.82 -13.05
N SER A 60 -14.77 8.78 -13.04
CA SER A 60 -15.13 10.20 -12.98
C SER A 60 -15.78 10.73 -14.27
N GLY A 61 -15.65 10.01 -15.40
CA GLY A 61 -16.21 10.37 -16.70
C GLY A 61 -15.69 11.68 -17.31
N ARG A 62 -14.99 12.52 -16.55
CA ARG A 62 -14.46 13.82 -16.97
C ARG A 62 -13.10 13.64 -17.61
N ARG A 63 -13.07 13.84 -18.93
CA ARG A 63 -11.82 14.03 -19.68
C ARG A 63 -11.56 15.51 -19.80
N VAL A 64 -10.52 16.00 -19.13
CA VAL A 64 -10.01 17.35 -19.35
C VAL A 64 -8.91 17.24 -20.40
N THR A 65 -9.09 17.92 -21.51
CA THR A 65 -8.09 18.00 -22.58
C THR A 65 -7.01 19.01 -22.23
N SER A 66 -5.80 18.83 -22.76
CA SER A 66 -4.70 19.80 -22.55
C SER A 66 -5.10 21.23 -22.94
N LYS A 67 -5.94 21.38 -23.97
CA LYS A 67 -6.48 22.67 -24.42
C LYS A 67 -7.39 23.33 -23.36
N GLN A 68 -8.20 22.56 -22.65
CA GLN A 68 -9.05 23.06 -21.56
C GLN A 68 -8.23 23.43 -20.32
N ILE A 69 -7.16 22.68 -20.03
CA ILE A 69 -6.24 23.01 -18.92
C ILE A 69 -5.54 24.33 -19.19
N LEU A 70 -4.99 24.50 -20.40
CA LEU A 70 -4.33 25.75 -20.80
C LEU A 70 -5.31 26.93 -20.80
N ALA A 71 -6.51 26.74 -21.35
CA ALA A 71 -7.54 27.79 -21.36
C ALA A 71 -7.96 28.24 -19.96
N GLN A 72 -8.07 27.33 -18.99
CA GLN A 72 -8.39 27.71 -17.60
C GLN A 72 -7.21 28.35 -16.89
N ARG A 73 -5.99 27.86 -17.11
CA ARG A 73 -4.78 28.49 -16.56
C ARG A 73 -4.65 29.92 -17.06
N ASP A 74 -4.84 30.16 -18.36
CA ASP A 74 -4.69 31.48 -18.96
C ASP A 74 -5.86 32.43 -18.59
N ALA A 75 -7.00 31.89 -18.13
CA ALA A 75 -8.11 32.67 -17.57
C ALA A 75 -7.86 33.12 -16.13
N ASP A 76 -7.12 32.34 -15.34
CA ASP A 76 -6.74 32.64 -13.95
C ASP A 76 -5.63 33.72 -13.87
N HIS A 77 -4.91 33.92 -14.97
CA HIS A 77 -3.84 34.92 -15.10
C HIS A 77 -4.32 36.31 -15.56
N ARG A 78 -5.64 36.55 -15.64
CA ARG A 78 -6.22 37.78 -16.22
C ARG A 78 -6.86 38.70 -15.19
#